data_AF-A0AAJ8JP90-F1
#
_entry.id   AF-A0AAJ8JP90-F1
#
_cell.length_a   1.000
_cell.length_b   1.000
_cell.length_c   1.000
_cell.angle_alpha   90.00
_cell.angle_beta   90.00
_cell.angle_gamma   90.00
#
_symmetry.space_group_name_H-M   'P 1'
#
loop_
_entity.id
_entity.type
_entity.pdbx_description
1 polymer ?
#
loop_
_entity_poly.entity_id
_entity_poly.type
_entity_poly.pdbx_seq_one_letter_code
_entity_poly.pdbx_strand_id
1 'polypeptide(L)'
;MPPRSFLPEVLGLFYATFDPSLGPTVQYQVPENLVANSKTQESRSRSQSRSPSRSRASQFTSPSTSPPPDGRDKALLNFSPISDYVIPKKSLHGRLVTILTTGYEDGEPVEYRIMGFPNMMTAPEGTYTRNEYMWNLCFVFHAASSLEAFEPIRDSAYLSKPSSKHTTLPAVLEQLFEDLNSYSETSIPLDGFNSLELKLFPFYPNPPDCEDWHVPIALVDLNQHKDDNWDITAARVSEFIDGVNHVRKIAQLADADEALTRETLRHLLFYQVVMMVSTIPL
;
A
#
# COMPACT_ATOMS: atom_id res chain seq x y z
N MET A 1 -24.06 0.42 2.35
CA MET A 1 -22.67 0.52 1.84
C MET A 1 -21.99 -0.79 2.16
N PRO A 2 -21.29 -1.43 1.22
CA PRO A 2 -20.49 -2.60 1.56
C PRO A 2 -19.42 -2.19 2.58
N PRO A 3 -18.96 -3.10 3.46
CA PRO A 3 -17.88 -2.78 4.39
C PRO A 3 -16.68 -2.38 3.53
N ARG A 4 -16.27 -1.11 3.65
CA ARG A 4 -15.01 -0.66 3.05
C ARG A 4 -13.93 -1.56 3.63
N SER A 5 -13.17 -2.24 2.78
CA SER A 5 -11.93 -2.88 3.19
C SER A 5 -11.16 -1.89 4.06
N PHE A 6 -10.83 -2.30 5.30
CA PHE A 6 -10.21 -1.42 6.28
C PHE A 6 -8.80 -0.97 5.88
N LEU A 7 -8.21 -1.68 4.92
CA LEU A 7 -6.92 -1.39 4.34
C LEU A 7 -7.10 -1.08 2.86
N PRO A 8 -6.49 0.01 2.35
CA PRO A 8 -6.53 0.29 0.93
C PRO A 8 -5.78 -0.79 0.14
N GLU A 9 -6.33 -1.11 -1.02
CA GLU A 9 -5.64 -1.96 -2.00
C GLU A 9 -4.43 -1.22 -2.57
N VAL A 10 -3.29 -1.89 -2.58
CA VAL A 10 -2.08 -1.44 -3.28
C VAL A 10 -2.30 -1.72 -4.76
N LEU A 11 -2.28 -0.68 -5.59
CA LEU A 11 -2.41 -0.80 -7.05
C LEU A 11 -1.10 -1.21 -7.71
N GLY A 12 0.02 -0.87 -7.07
CA GLY A 12 1.32 -1.31 -7.52
C GLY A 12 2.46 -0.80 -6.65
N LEU A 13 3.62 -1.41 -6.85
CA LEU A 13 4.89 -1.08 -6.25
C LEU A 13 5.87 -0.71 -7.35
N PHE A 14 6.74 0.25 -7.09
CA PHE A 14 7.90 0.45 -7.94
C PHE A 14 9.13 0.89 -7.15
N TYR A 15 10.29 0.43 -7.59
CA TYR A 15 11.58 0.78 -7.04
C TYR A 15 12.29 1.74 -7.98
N ALA A 16 12.56 2.95 -7.50
CA ALA A 16 13.24 4.00 -8.23
C ALA A 16 14.65 4.25 -7.69
N THR A 17 15.57 4.61 -8.56
CA THR A 17 16.96 4.96 -8.21
C THR A 17 17.42 6.21 -8.95
N PHE A 18 18.45 6.86 -8.43
CA PHE A 18 19.11 7.96 -9.12
C PHE A 18 20.26 7.45 -9.99
N ASP A 19 20.14 7.60 -11.31
CA ASP A 19 21.24 7.38 -12.25
C ASP A 19 22.01 8.70 -12.49
N PRO A 20 23.36 8.72 -12.39
CA PRO A 20 24.16 9.93 -12.58
C PRO A 20 24.02 10.59 -13.96
N SER A 21 23.66 9.83 -15.00
CA SER A 21 23.55 10.31 -16.37
C SER A 21 22.10 10.57 -16.81
N LEU A 22 21.16 9.75 -16.35
CA LEU A 22 19.75 9.81 -16.75
C LEU A 22 18.85 10.53 -15.75
N GLY A 23 19.33 10.73 -14.51
CA GLY A 23 18.55 11.25 -13.39
C GLY A 23 17.73 10.15 -12.70
N PRO A 24 16.61 10.51 -12.04
CA PRO A 24 15.71 9.52 -11.46
C PRO A 24 15.20 8.53 -12.52
N THR A 25 15.17 7.25 -12.18
CA THR A 25 14.67 6.18 -13.05
C THR A 25 13.96 5.10 -12.24
N VAL A 26 12.87 4.56 -12.77
CA VAL A 26 12.25 3.34 -12.26
C VAL A 26 13.05 2.13 -12.75
N GLN A 27 13.54 1.30 -11.83
CA GLN A 27 14.26 0.05 -12.16
C GLN A 27 13.33 -1.16 -12.18
N TYR A 28 12.43 -1.27 -11.21
CA TYR A 28 11.53 -2.41 -11.05
C TYR A 28 10.13 -1.92 -10.71
N GLN A 29 9.11 -2.64 -11.16
CA GLN A 29 7.71 -2.32 -10.90
C GLN A 29 6.85 -3.57 -10.96
N VAL A 30 5.80 -3.59 -10.13
CA VAL A 30 4.78 -4.64 -10.06
C VAL A 30 3.43 -3.95 -9.89
N PRO A 31 2.42 -4.21 -10.75
CA PRO A 31 2.51 -4.98 -11.98
C PRO A 31 3.44 -4.34 -13.02
N GLU A 32 3.78 -5.10 -14.06
CA GLU A 32 4.45 -4.55 -15.23
C GLU A 32 3.61 -3.42 -15.84
N ASN A 33 4.27 -2.41 -16.41
CA ASN A 33 3.62 -1.21 -16.96
C ASN A 33 2.88 -0.32 -15.94
N LEU A 34 3.16 -0.40 -14.64
CA LEU A 34 2.62 0.55 -13.67
C LEU A 34 3.01 2.01 -13.99
N VAL A 35 4.28 2.25 -14.34
CA VAL A 35 4.82 3.58 -14.61
C VAL A 35 5.57 3.58 -15.95
N ALA A 36 5.22 4.52 -16.84
CA ALA A 36 5.94 4.76 -18.09
C ALA A 36 7.13 5.70 -17.89
N ASN A 37 8.32 5.22 -18.29
CA ASN A 37 9.49 6.07 -18.49
C ASN A 37 9.41 6.71 -19.89
N SER A 38 9.12 8.01 -19.97
CA SER A 38 9.07 8.75 -21.24
C SER A 38 10.39 8.74 -22.03
N LYS A 39 11.53 8.49 -21.38
CA LYS A 39 12.86 8.52 -22.01
C LYS A 39 13.22 7.27 -22.82
N THR A 40 12.51 6.14 -22.65
CA THR A 40 12.89 4.87 -23.29
C THR A 40 12.16 4.62 -24.62
N GLN A 41 11.13 5.41 -24.96
CA GLN A 41 10.37 5.22 -26.20
C GLN A 41 10.95 5.95 -27.42
N GLU A 42 11.77 7.01 -27.26
CA GLU A 42 12.36 7.71 -28.41
C GLU A 42 13.55 6.98 -29.06
N SER A 43 14.18 6.03 -28.38
CA SER A 43 15.35 5.31 -28.92
C SER A 43 15.00 4.14 -29.85
N ARG A 44 13.73 3.71 -29.90
CA ARG A 44 13.28 2.63 -30.81
C ARG A 44 12.80 3.11 -32.18
N SER A 45 12.60 4.42 -32.37
CA SER A 45 12.09 5.00 -33.62
C SER A 45 13.16 5.66 -34.51
N ARG A 46 14.45 5.58 -34.15
CA ARG A 46 15.57 6.13 -34.95
C ARG A 46 16.60 5.08 -35.37
N SER A 47 16.17 4.11 -36.19
CA SER A 47 17.14 3.38 -37.03
C SER A 47 16.45 2.57 -38.14
N GLN A 48 15.98 3.25 -39.19
CA GLN A 48 15.92 2.67 -40.54
C GLN A 48 16.11 3.78 -41.60
N SER A 49 17.34 4.27 -41.76
CA SER A 49 17.75 4.95 -42.98
C SER A 49 18.36 3.92 -43.93
N ARG A 50 17.56 3.47 -44.91
CA ARG A 50 18.03 2.65 -46.05
C ARG A 50 18.17 3.51 -47.30
N SER A 51 19.34 3.45 -47.93
CA SER A 51 19.66 4.06 -49.23
C SER A 51 18.85 3.43 -50.39
N PRO A 52 18.71 4.13 -51.54
CA PRO A 52 17.71 3.79 -52.55
C PRO A 52 18.29 2.91 -53.67
N SER A 53 17.54 1.88 -54.06
CA SER A 53 17.75 1.13 -55.30
C SER A 53 16.47 1.09 -56.12
N ARG A 54 16.61 1.53 -57.36
CA ARG A 54 15.59 1.69 -58.40
C ARG A 54 15.02 0.36 -58.90
N SER A 55 13.70 0.26 -59.04
CA SER A 55 13.02 -0.29 -60.24
C SER A 55 11.48 -0.33 -60.12
N ARG A 56 10.85 0.66 -60.76
CA ARG A 56 9.63 0.63 -61.61
C ARG A 56 8.74 -0.64 -61.58
N ALA A 57 7.51 -0.51 -61.05
CA ALA A 57 6.27 -1.00 -61.69
C ALA A 57 4.98 -0.46 -60.99
N SER A 58 4.22 0.32 -61.76
CA SER A 58 2.75 0.52 -61.81
C SER A 58 1.85 0.26 -60.58
N GLN A 59 1.16 1.35 -60.23
CA GLN A 59 0.12 1.54 -59.22
C GLN A 59 -1.13 0.66 -59.41
N PHE A 60 -1.55 0.02 -58.32
CA PHE A 60 -2.96 -0.17 -57.97
C PHE A 60 -3.09 0.14 -56.47
N THR A 61 -3.80 1.22 -56.16
CA THR A 61 -4.07 1.69 -54.80
C THR A 61 -5.28 0.97 -54.23
N SER A 62 -5.06 0.10 -53.24
CA SER A 62 -6.07 -0.36 -52.29
C SER A 62 -5.68 0.19 -50.92
N PRO A 63 -6.55 0.91 -50.20
CA PRO A 63 -6.24 1.36 -48.85
C PRO A 63 -6.38 0.16 -47.91
N SER A 64 -5.29 -0.58 -47.71
CA SER A 64 -5.17 -1.45 -46.54
C SER A 64 -4.95 -0.56 -45.33
N THR A 65 -6.04 -0.10 -44.73
CA THR A 65 -6.06 0.41 -43.36
C THR A 65 -5.57 -0.73 -42.47
N SER A 66 -4.28 -0.73 -42.16
CA SER A 66 -3.80 -1.47 -41.01
C SER A 66 -4.41 -0.77 -39.79
N PRO A 67 -5.17 -1.47 -38.94
CA PRO A 67 -5.62 -0.88 -37.70
C PRO A 67 -4.39 -0.47 -36.87
N PRO A 68 -4.44 0.65 -36.12
CA PRO A 68 -3.40 0.97 -35.16
C PRO A 68 -3.26 -0.20 -34.18
N PRO A 69 -2.06 -0.47 -33.64
CA PRO A 69 -1.89 -1.54 -32.68
C PRO A 69 -2.80 -1.28 -31.47
N ASP A 70 -3.80 -2.16 -31.32
CA ASP A 70 -4.74 -2.20 -30.21
C ASP A 70 -4.01 -2.36 -28.87
N GLY A 71 -4.14 -1.35 -28.01
CA GLY A 71 -4.65 -1.53 -26.66
C GLY A 71 -3.88 -2.37 -25.63
N ARG A 72 -2.53 -2.45 -25.65
CA ARG A 72 -1.82 -3.27 -24.64
C ARG A 72 -0.68 -2.65 -23.81
N ASP A 73 -0.27 -1.40 -24.00
CA ASP A 73 0.82 -0.81 -23.18
C ASP A 73 0.59 0.66 -22.84
N LYS A 74 -0.56 1.00 -22.22
CA LYS A 74 -0.71 2.32 -21.58
C LYS A 74 -0.41 2.15 -20.10
N ALA A 75 0.75 2.66 -19.68
CA ALA A 75 1.07 2.65 -18.27
C ALA A 75 0.11 3.54 -17.47
N LEU A 76 -0.16 3.15 -16.23
CA LEU A 76 -1.07 3.86 -15.31
C LEU A 76 -0.57 5.30 -15.07
N LEU A 77 0.73 5.44 -14.84
CA LEU A 77 1.38 6.69 -14.44
C LEU A 77 2.48 7.11 -15.42
N ASN A 78 2.66 8.42 -15.58
CA ASN A 78 3.82 8.99 -16.25
C ASN A 78 4.88 9.36 -15.22
N PHE A 79 6.10 8.81 -15.35
CA PHE A 79 7.17 9.07 -14.38
C PHE A 79 7.73 10.50 -14.44
N SER A 80 7.71 11.13 -15.60
CA SER A 80 8.38 12.42 -15.83
C SER A 80 7.96 13.52 -14.82
N PRO A 81 6.66 13.81 -14.60
CA PRO A 81 6.25 14.86 -13.67
C PRO A 81 6.47 14.53 -12.19
N ILE A 82 6.53 13.25 -11.83
CA ILE A 82 6.66 12.80 -10.43
C ILE A 82 8.11 12.49 -10.03
N SER A 83 9.02 12.39 -11.00
CA SER A 83 10.41 11.93 -10.80
C SER A 83 11.18 12.70 -9.72
N ASP A 84 11.04 14.03 -9.66
CA ASP A 84 11.68 14.90 -8.67
C ASP A 84 11.12 14.74 -7.25
N TYR A 85 9.91 14.19 -7.12
CA TYR A 85 9.28 13.93 -5.82
C TYR A 85 9.53 12.49 -5.35
N VAL A 86 9.63 11.56 -6.30
CA VAL A 86 10.00 10.16 -6.04
C VAL A 86 11.45 10.08 -5.57
N ILE A 87 12.38 10.80 -6.21
CA ILE A 87 13.77 10.93 -5.77
C ILE A 87 14.04 12.40 -5.42
N PRO A 88 13.59 12.86 -4.23
CA PRO A 88 13.69 14.25 -3.83
C PRO A 88 15.11 14.64 -3.42
N LYS A 89 15.28 15.94 -3.15
CA LYS A 89 16.50 16.49 -2.55
C LYS A 89 16.77 15.86 -1.17
N LYS A 90 18.04 15.83 -0.78
CA LYS A 90 18.55 15.19 0.45
C LYS A 90 17.83 15.60 1.75
N SER A 91 17.22 16.78 1.80
CA SER A 91 16.46 17.27 2.96
C SER A 91 15.21 16.44 3.27
N LEU A 92 14.71 15.67 2.30
CA LEU A 92 13.52 14.82 2.45
C LEU A 92 13.85 13.33 2.55
N HIS A 93 15.13 12.95 2.51
CA HIS A 93 15.55 11.56 2.69
C HIS A 93 15.36 11.13 4.15
N GLY A 94 14.98 9.87 4.35
CA GLY A 94 14.65 9.33 5.67
C GLY A 94 13.31 9.84 6.23
N ARG A 95 12.47 10.44 5.37
CA ARG A 95 11.11 10.84 5.71
C ARG A 95 10.13 10.18 4.77
N LEU A 96 8.95 9.86 5.29
CA LEU A 96 7.85 9.41 4.47
C LEU A 96 7.37 10.57 3.58
N VAL A 97 7.28 10.31 2.28
CA VAL A 97 6.81 11.28 1.28
C VAL A 97 5.57 10.70 0.61
N THR A 98 4.50 11.50 0.60
CA THR A 98 3.27 11.18 -0.11
C THR A 98 2.99 12.27 -1.12
N ILE A 99 2.74 11.89 -2.37
CA ILE A 99 2.37 12.81 -3.44
C ILE A 99 1.06 12.38 -4.09
N LEU A 100 0.30 13.38 -4.56
CA LEU A 100 -0.86 13.18 -5.42
C LEU A 100 -0.41 13.35 -6.87
N THR A 101 -0.88 12.47 -7.73
CA THR A 101 -0.63 12.53 -9.17
C THR A 101 -1.87 12.12 -9.95
N THR A 102 -1.95 12.55 -11.20
CA THR A 102 -2.99 12.10 -12.14
C THR A 102 -2.39 11.07 -13.09
N GLY A 103 -3.09 9.95 -13.26
CA GLY A 103 -2.82 8.94 -14.27
C GLY A 103 -4.02 8.78 -15.20
N TYR A 104 -4.02 7.72 -16.00
CA TYR A 104 -5.11 7.43 -16.92
C TYR A 104 -5.58 5.99 -16.76
N GLU A 105 -6.88 5.81 -16.51
CA GLU A 105 -7.56 4.52 -16.50
C GLU A 105 -8.66 4.58 -17.58
N ASP A 106 -8.65 3.64 -18.52
CA ASP A 106 -9.62 3.55 -19.63
C ASP A 106 -9.81 4.84 -20.45
N GLY A 107 -8.81 5.73 -20.45
CA GLY A 107 -8.83 7.00 -21.17
C GLY A 107 -9.32 8.19 -20.35
N GLU A 108 -9.77 7.97 -19.12
CA GLU A 108 -10.19 9.04 -18.20
C GLU A 108 -9.08 9.37 -17.20
N PRO A 109 -8.92 10.67 -16.83
CA PRO A 109 -7.95 11.07 -15.83
C PRO A 109 -8.41 10.62 -14.43
N VAL A 110 -7.57 9.87 -13.74
CA VAL A 110 -7.83 9.39 -12.38
C VAL A 110 -6.71 9.86 -11.45
N GLU A 111 -7.06 10.22 -10.22
CA GLU A 111 -6.09 10.65 -9.22
C GLU A 111 -5.58 9.46 -8.39
N TYR A 112 -4.27 9.46 -8.16
CA TYR A 112 -3.54 8.46 -7.40
C TYR A 112 -2.71 9.13 -6.30
N ARG A 113 -2.45 8.37 -5.23
CA ARG A 113 -1.41 8.68 -4.26
C ARG A 113 -0.22 7.78 -4.46
N ILE A 114 0.96 8.36 -4.43
CA ILE A 114 2.21 7.63 -4.36
C ILE A 114 2.83 7.90 -3.00
N MET A 115 3.05 6.84 -2.25
CA MET A 115 3.69 6.85 -0.95
C MET A 115 5.06 6.21 -1.07
N GLY A 116 6.11 6.87 -0.60
CA GLY A 116 7.44 6.31 -0.65
C GLY A 116 8.31 6.78 0.51
N PHE A 117 9.40 6.06 0.72
CA PHE A 117 10.40 6.39 1.71
C PHE A 117 11.76 6.57 1.00
N PRO A 118 12.07 7.80 0.54
CA PRO A 118 13.33 8.07 -0.13
C PRO A 118 14.50 7.86 0.82
N ASN A 119 15.43 7.02 0.40
CA ASN A 119 16.61 6.66 1.15
C ASN A 119 17.87 7.11 0.42
N MET A 120 18.90 7.37 1.21
CA MET A 120 20.24 7.62 0.70
C MET A 120 21.27 6.96 1.59
N MET A 121 22.24 6.30 0.97
CA MET A 121 23.41 5.76 1.62
C MET A 121 24.65 6.43 1.05
N THR A 122 25.48 6.95 1.95
CA THR A 122 26.84 7.37 1.61
C THR A 122 27.75 6.14 1.72
N ALA A 123 28.38 5.74 0.63
CA ALA A 123 29.33 4.63 0.63
C ALA A 123 30.76 5.15 0.81
N PRO A 124 31.70 4.28 1.24
CA PRO A 124 33.13 4.61 1.23
C PRO A 124 33.60 5.00 -0.17
N GLU A 125 34.64 5.86 -0.23
CA GLU A 125 35.18 6.41 -1.46
C GLU A 125 35.43 5.34 -2.54
N GLY A 126 34.90 5.57 -3.74
CA GLY A 126 35.11 4.72 -4.92
C GLY A 126 34.05 3.63 -5.15
N THR A 127 33.07 3.47 -4.26
CA THR A 127 31.97 2.49 -4.44
C THR A 127 30.91 2.98 -5.44
N TYR A 128 30.73 4.29 -5.57
CA TYR A 128 29.77 4.93 -6.49
C TYR A 128 30.37 6.19 -7.11
N THR A 129 29.89 6.60 -8.28
CA THR A 129 30.37 7.77 -9.06
C THR A 129 30.33 9.10 -8.28
N ARG A 130 29.59 9.15 -7.16
CA ARG A 130 29.54 10.26 -6.21
C ARG A 130 29.57 9.83 -4.74
N ASN A 131 29.94 8.58 -4.45
CA ASN A 131 29.85 7.96 -3.13
C ASN A 131 28.45 7.98 -2.50
N GLU A 132 27.39 8.19 -3.29
CA GLU A 132 26.01 8.30 -2.83
C GLU A 132 25.13 7.38 -3.68
N TYR A 133 24.33 6.55 -3.01
CA TYR A 133 23.29 5.74 -3.63
C TYR A 133 21.95 6.24 -3.12
N MET A 134 21.06 6.64 -4.04
CA MET A 134 19.71 7.13 -3.72
C MET A 134 18.69 6.19 -4.32
N TRP A 135 17.74 5.76 -3.51
CA TRP A 135 16.66 4.87 -3.93
C TRP A 135 15.37 5.17 -3.19
N ASN A 136 14.25 4.72 -3.75
CA ASN A 136 12.95 4.83 -3.12
C ASN A 136 12.08 3.64 -3.53
N LEU A 137 11.49 2.97 -2.54
CA LEU A 137 10.39 2.04 -2.75
C LEU A 137 9.07 2.81 -2.62
N CYS A 138 8.29 2.80 -3.69
CA CYS A 138 7.03 3.52 -3.77
C CYS A 138 5.85 2.55 -3.88
N PHE A 139 4.77 2.89 -3.19
CA PHE A 139 3.47 2.26 -3.19
C PHE A 139 2.47 3.18 -3.87
N VAL A 140 1.66 2.63 -4.77
CA VAL A 140 0.66 3.37 -5.55
C VAL A 140 -0.73 2.96 -5.07
N PHE A 141 -1.57 3.97 -4.81
CA PHE A 141 -2.95 3.80 -4.34
C PHE A 141 -3.88 4.75 -5.10
N HIS A 142 -5.19 4.49 -5.05
CA HIS A 142 -6.18 5.50 -5.44
C HIS A 142 -6.13 6.72 -4.51
N ALA A 143 -6.52 7.90 -5.02
CA ALA A 143 -6.49 9.13 -4.25
C ALA A 143 -7.40 9.15 -3.01
N ALA A 144 -8.44 8.32 -2.96
CA ALA A 144 -9.34 8.22 -1.81
C ALA A 144 -8.82 7.30 -0.69
N SER A 145 -7.71 6.58 -0.91
CA SER A 145 -7.17 5.60 0.02
C SER A 145 -6.57 6.23 1.29
N SER A 146 -6.85 5.64 2.44
CA SER A 146 -6.26 6.00 3.73
C SER A 146 -4.91 5.31 3.93
N LEU A 147 -3.83 6.08 4.03
CA LEU A 147 -2.46 5.56 4.05
C LEU A 147 -1.90 5.32 5.46
N GLU A 148 -2.68 5.60 6.50
CA GLU A 148 -2.24 5.55 7.91
C GLU A 148 -1.70 4.17 8.29
N ALA A 149 -2.34 3.10 7.81
CA ALA A 149 -1.89 1.73 8.04
C ALA A 149 -0.52 1.40 7.43
N PHE A 150 -0.08 2.17 6.42
CA PHE A 150 1.15 1.96 5.66
C PHE A 150 2.31 2.83 6.19
N GLU A 151 2.08 3.74 7.14
CA GLU A 151 3.14 4.57 7.73
C GLU A 151 4.30 3.78 8.36
N PRO A 152 4.07 2.60 9.01
CA PRO A 152 5.15 1.79 9.56
C PRO A 152 6.15 1.25 8.52
N ILE A 153 5.81 1.27 7.22
CA ILE A 153 6.67 0.78 6.11
C ILE A 153 7.95 1.61 5.94
N ARG A 154 8.04 2.76 6.61
CA ARG A 154 9.24 3.60 6.67
C ARG A 154 10.52 2.84 7.07
N ASP A 155 10.39 1.72 7.79
CA ASP A 155 11.55 0.93 8.26
C ASP A 155 12.07 -0.11 7.25
N SER A 156 11.60 -0.06 5.99
CA SER A 156 12.09 -0.90 4.88
C SER A 156 13.51 -0.55 4.40
N ALA A 157 14.32 0.12 5.24
CA ALA A 157 15.72 0.47 4.99
C ALA A 157 16.60 -0.75 4.63
N TYR A 158 16.14 -1.97 4.89
CA TYR A 158 16.77 -3.22 4.51
C TYR A 158 16.86 -3.46 3.00
N LEU A 159 16.11 -2.72 2.17
CA LEU A 159 16.23 -2.78 0.70
C LEU A 159 17.45 -2.04 0.14
N SER A 160 18.35 -1.56 1.02
CA SER A 160 19.44 -0.63 0.68
C SER A 160 20.56 -1.19 -0.20
N LYS A 161 20.59 -2.51 -0.49
CA LYS A 161 21.50 -3.10 -1.50
C LYS A 161 21.08 -4.55 -1.84
N PRO A 162 20.82 -4.88 -3.12
CA PRO A 162 20.82 -6.27 -3.54
C PRO A 162 22.26 -6.79 -3.48
N SER A 163 22.60 -7.55 -2.45
CA SER A 163 23.81 -8.37 -2.44
C SER A 163 23.56 -9.62 -3.28
N SER A 164 24.60 -10.19 -3.90
CA SER A 164 24.47 -11.39 -4.75
C SER A 164 23.92 -12.63 -4.01
N LYS A 165 23.91 -12.59 -2.67
CA LYS A 165 23.37 -13.64 -1.80
C LYS A 165 21.93 -13.37 -1.32
N HIS A 166 21.40 -12.18 -1.60
CA HIS A 166 20.07 -11.80 -1.16
C HIS A 166 19.02 -12.22 -2.20
N THR A 167 17.79 -12.43 -1.73
CA THR A 167 16.62 -12.56 -2.59
C THR A 167 16.58 -11.39 -3.58
N THR A 168 16.28 -11.68 -4.84
CA THR A 168 16.28 -10.64 -5.87
C THR A 168 15.18 -9.62 -5.58
N LEU A 169 15.49 -8.34 -5.75
CA LEU A 169 14.55 -7.26 -5.47
C LEU A 169 13.19 -7.42 -6.22
N PRO A 170 13.14 -7.85 -7.50
CA PRO A 170 11.88 -8.15 -8.17
C PRO A 170 11.02 -9.18 -7.44
N ALA A 171 11.61 -10.28 -6.98
CA ALA A 171 10.87 -11.32 -6.25
C ALA A 171 10.35 -10.79 -4.90
N VAL A 172 11.12 -9.94 -4.22
CA VAL A 172 10.67 -9.26 -3.00
C VAL A 172 9.48 -8.34 -3.29
N LEU A 173 9.50 -7.59 -4.40
CA LEU A 173 8.38 -6.70 -4.77
C LEU A 173 7.13 -7.48 -5.14
N GLU A 174 7.26 -8.57 -5.90
CA GLU A 174 6.14 -9.43 -6.29
C GLU A 174 5.47 -10.04 -5.05
N GLN A 175 6.28 -10.65 -4.16
CA GLN A 175 5.79 -11.23 -2.91
C GLN A 175 5.16 -10.17 -2.00
N LEU A 176 5.80 -8.99 -1.86
CA LEU A 176 5.27 -7.89 -1.06
C LEU A 176 3.93 -7.38 -1.61
N PHE A 177 3.79 -7.29 -2.93
CA PHE A 177 2.54 -6.86 -3.56
C PHE A 177 1.41 -7.87 -3.31
N GLU A 178 1.67 -9.15 -3.52
CA GLU A 178 0.68 -10.22 -3.34
C GLU A 178 0.28 -10.37 -1.87
N ASP A 179 1.25 -10.38 -0.96
CA ASP A 179 1.00 -10.59 0.47
C ASP A 179 0.24 -9.42 1.10
N LEU A 180 0.57 -8.17 0.78
CA LEU A 180 -0.13 -7.03 1.34
C LEU A 180 -1.58 -6.95 0.87
N ASN A 181 -1.84 -7.27 -0.39
CA ASN A 181 -3.20 -7.26 -0.93
C ASN A 181 -4.02 -8.50 -0.49
N SER A 182 -3.39 -9.65 -0.24
CA SER A 182 -4.08 -10.90 0.12
C SER A 182 -4.22 -11.11 1.63
N TYR A 183 -3.17 -10.81 2.39
CA TYR A 183 -3.03 -11.16 3.81
C TYR A 183 -2.81 -9.95 4.72
N SER A 184 -2.47 -8.78 4.16
CA SER A 184 -2.13 -7.57 4.93
C SER A 184 -0.91 -7.72 5.87
N GLU A 185 -0.16 -8.81 5.71
CA GLU A 185 1.10 -9.07 6.40
C GLU A 185 2.04 -9.85 5.48
N THR A 186 3.34 -9.68 5.64
CA THR A 186 4.36 -10.40 4.87
C THR A 186 5.59 -10.71 5.74
N SER A 187 6.26 -11.80 5.40
CA SER A 187 7.52 -12.24 6.01
C SER A 187 8.44 -12.75 4.91
N ILE A 188 9.22 -11.85 4.30
CA ILE A 188 10.07 -12.18 3.15
C ILE A 188 11.52 -12.36 3.61
N PRO A 189 12.11 -13.56 3.52
CA PRO A 189 13.53 -13.73 3.82
C PRO A 189 14.37 -12.98 2.78
N LEU A 190 15.15 -12.00 3.24
CA LEU A 190 16.04 -11.20 2.40
C LEU A 190 17.39 -11.89 2.23
N ASP A 191 17.90 -12.48 3.31
CA ASP A 191 19.06 -13.36 3.31
C ASP A 191 18.88 -14.49 4.35
N GLY A 192 19.87 -15.34 4.54
CA GLY A 192 19.78 -16.46 5.51
C GLY A 192 19.67 -16.05 6.99
N PHE A 193 19.77 -14.75 7.30
CA PHE A 193 19.76 -14.20 8.66
C PHE A 193 18.76 -13.05 8.86
N ASN A 194 18.33 -12.39 7.78
CA ASN A 194 17.48 -11.21 7.77
C ASN A 194 16.19 -11.48 6.98
N SER A 195 15.05 -11.11 7.58
CA SER A 195 13.74 -11.16 6.95
C SER A 195 13.08 -9.78 7.00
N LEU A 196 12.37 -9.42 5.94
CA LEU A 196 11.45 -8.29 5.90
C LEU A 196 10.12 -8.74 6.49
N GLU A 197 9.84 -8.32 7.72
CA GLU A 197 8.58 -8.57 8.40
C GLU A 197 7.73 -7.30 8.37
N LEU A 198 6.51 -7.42 7.85
CA LEU A 198 5.56 -6.32 7.79
C LEU A 198 4.17 -6.78 8.17
N LYS A 199 3.48 -6.02 9.02
CA LYS A 199 2.07 -6.25 9.35
C LYS A 199 1.33 -4.93 9.33
N LEU A 200 0.32 -4.84 8.47
CA LEU A 200 -0.56 -3.69 8.39
C LEU A 200 -1.67 -3.87 9.42
N PHE A 201 -1.85 -2.84 10.25
CA PHE A 201 -2.98 -2.78 11.15
C PHE A 201 -3.98 -1.76 10.62
N PRO A 202 -5.26 -2.13 10.49
CA PRO A 202 -6.27 -1.15 10.15
C PRO A 202 -6.34 -0.06 11.22
N PHE A 203 -6.53 1.18 10.77
CA PHE A 203 -6.75 2.28 11.70
C PHE A 203 -8.19 2.22 12.20
N TYR A 204 -8.36 2.10 13.52
CA TYR A 204 -9.66 2.16 14.17
C TYR A 204 -9.84 3.55 14.79
N PRO A 205 -10.94 4.26 14.50
CA PRO A 205 -11.22 5.54 15.14
C PRO A 205 -11.41 5.33 16.65
N ASN A 206 -11.10 6.35 17.44
CA ASN A 206 -11.35 6.29 18.88
C ASN A 206 -12.85 6.05 19.12
N PRO A 207 -13.26 4.98 19.81
CA PRO A 207 -14.66 4.67 20.02
C PRO A 207 -15.36 5.80 20.79
N PRO A 208 -16.65 6.02 20.54
CA PRO A 208 -17.46 6.92 21.35
C PRO A 208 -17.51 6.42 22.81
N ASP A 209 -17.83 7.34 23.72
CA ASP A 209 -17.96 7.00 25.13
C ASP A 209 -19.14 6.03 25.36
N CYS A 210 -18.89 5.06 26.23
CA CYS A 210 -19.86 4.03 26.58
C CYS A 210 -20.60 4.44 27.84
N GLU A 211 -21.88 4.77 27.73
CA GLU A 211 -22.71 5.14 28.87
C GLU A 211 -23.42 3.92 29.46
N ASP A 212 -23.79 4.03 30.73
CA ASP A 212 -24.38 2.94 31.51
C ASP A 212 -25.70 2.40 30.92
N TRP A 213 -26.43 3.23 30.18
CA TRP A 213 -27.73 2.90 29.55
C TRP A 213 -27.60 2.38 28.12
N HIS A 214 -26.40 2.35 27.54
CA HIS A 214 -26.18 1.75 26.23
C HIS A 214 -26.33 0.23 26.30
N VAL A 215 -26.83 -0.35 25.21
CA VAL A 215 -26.97 -1.79 25.03
C VAL A 215 -25.96 -2.25 23.98
N PRO A 216 -24.95 -3.04 24.35
CA PRO A 216 -24.05 -3.66 23.38
C PRO A 216 -24.75 -4.81 22.65
N ILE A 217 -24.58 -4.86 21.35
CA ILE A 217 -25.03 -5.95 20.48
C ILE A 217 -23.78 -6.58 19.87
N ALA A 218 -23.56 -7.87 20.12
CA ALA A 218 -22.45 -8.61 19.53
C ALA A 218 -22.69 -8.81 18.02
N LEU A 219 -21.68 -8.47 17.21
CA LEU A 219 -21.71 -8.67 15.76
C LEU A 219 -21.15 -10.04 15.35
N VAL A 220 -20.43 -10.69 16.27
CA VAL A 220 -19.86 -12.02 16.12
C VAL A 220 -20.11 -12.84 17.39
N ASP A 221 -19.93 -14.15 17.32
CA ASP A 221 -20.00 -15.01 18.50
C ASP A 221 -18.74 -14.84 19.37
N LEU A 222 -18.83 -13.93 20.35
CA LEU A 222 -17.75 -13.64 21.28
C LEU A 222 -17.22 -14.89 21.99
N ASN A 223 -18.09 -15.86 22.31
CA ASN A 223 -17.70 -17.03 23.07
C ASN A 223 -16.94 -18.05 22.20
N GLN A 224 -17.18 -18.07 20.90
CA GLN A 224 -16.41 -18.89 19.96
C GLN A 224 -14.98 -18.37 19.77
N HIS A 225 -14.76 -17.07 19.99
CA HIS A 225 -13.47 -16.40 19.83
C HIS A 225 -12.67 -16.24 21.15
N LYS A 226 -13.14 -16.82 22.25
CA LYS A 226 -12.41 -16.87 23.52
C LYS A 226 -11.23 -17.83 23.42
N ASP A 227 -10.07 -17.39 23.90
CA ASP A 227 -8.91 -18.23 24.16
C ASP A 227 -8.39 -18.02 25.59
N ASP A 228 -7.38 -18.81 25.98
CA ASP A 228 -6.81 -18.77 27.33
C ASP A 228 -6.13 -17.42 27.67
N ASN A 229 -5.85 -16.58 26.67
CA ASN A 229 -5.20 -15.29 26.82
C ASN A 229 -6.18 -14.11 26.88
N TRP A 230 -7.48 -14.36 26.84
CA TRP A 230 -8.48 -13.31 26.98
C TRP A 230 -8.39 -12.61 28.34
N ASP A 231 -8.67 -11.31 28.33
CA ASP A 231 -8.81 -10.54 29.56
C ASP A 231 -9.96 -11.09 30.42
N ILE A 232 -9.73 -11.23 31.73
CA ILE A 232 -10.68 -11.85 32.67
C ILE A 232 -11.98 -11.05 32.72
N THR A 233 -11.91 -9.72 32.68
CA THR A 233 -13.10 -8.86 32.69
C THR A 233 -13.84 -8.98 31.36
N ALA A 234 -13.13 -8.97 30.23
CA ALA A 234 -13.73 -9.20 28.91
C ALA A 234 -14.46 -10.55 28.81
N ALA A 235 -13.85 -11.63 29.33
CA ALA A 235 -14.44 -12.96 29.31
C ALA A 235 -15.76 -13.03 30.10
N ARG A 236 -15.83 -12.39 31.28
CA ARG A 236 -17.05 -12.33 32.10
C ARG A 236 -18.12 -11.46 31.46
N VAL A 237 -17.74 -10.27 31.01
CA VAL A 237 -18.65 -9.29 30.40
C VAL A 237 -19.30 -9.86 29.14
N SER A 238 -18.53 -10.55 28.30
CA SER A 238 -19.02 -11.07 27.01
C SER A 238 -20.11 -12.13 27.13
N GLU A 239 -20.23 -12.82 28.27
CA GLU A 239 -21.28 -13.83 28.50
C GLU A 239 -22.68 -13.21 28.62
N PHE A 240 -22.74 -11.92 28.96
CA PHE A 240 -23.99 -11.20 29.21
C PHE A 240 -24.32 -10.17 28.12
N ILE A 241 -23.53 -10.13 27.03
CA ILE A 241 -23.82 -9.35 25.82
C ILE A 241 -24.82 -10.14 24.96
N ASP A 242 -26.11 -9.95 25.25
CA ASP A 242 -27.23 -10.61 24.57
C ASP A 242 -28.03 -9.67 23.63
N GLY A 243 -27.60 -8.42 23.51
CA GLY A 243 -28.31 -7.39 22.74
C GLY A 243 -29.53 -6.79 23.46
N VAL A 244 -29.73 -7.11 24.75
CA VAL A 244 -30.85 -6.61 25.56
C VAL A 244 -30.36 -5.93 26.84
N ASN A 245 -29.34 -6.48 27.50
CA ASN A 245 -28.81 -5.92 28.73
C ASN A 245 -28.03 -4.63 28.45
N HIS A 246 -28.30 -3.59 29.25
CA HIS A 246 -27.51 -2.37 29.22
C HIS A 246 -26.22 -2.52 30.04
N VAL A 247 -25.23 -1.66 29.79
CA VAL A 247 -23.88 -1.74 30.40
C VAL A 247 -23.92 -1.92 31.91
N ARG A 248 -24.74 -1.15 32.65
CA ARG A 248 -24.87 -1.29 34.11
C ARG A 248 -25.37 -2.67 34.53
N LYS A 249 -26.38 -3.22 33.83
CA LYS A 249 -26.91 -4.55 34.12
C LYS A 249 -25.88 -5.64 33.80
N ILE A 250 -25.10 -5.46 32.73
CA ILE A 250 -24.00 -6.37 32.39
C ILE A 250 -22.94 -6.38 33.50
N ALA A 251 -22.54 -5.21 34.00
CA ALA A 251 -21.58 -5.10 35.10
C ALA A 251 -22.05 -5.87 36.35
N GLN A 252 -23.34 -5.76 36.70
CA GLN A 252 -23.94 -6.47 37.84
C GLN A 252 -23.99 -7.99 37.63
N LEU A 253 -24.35 -8.46 36.44
CA LEU A 253 -24.41 -9.89 36.14
C LEU A 253 -23.01 -10.52 36.06
N ALA A 254 -22.03 -9.77 35.56
CA ALA A 254 -20.64 -10.19 35.44
C ALA A 254 -19.84 -10.11 36.75
N ASP A 255 -20.42 -9.56 37.82
CA ASP A 255 -19.73 -9.22 39.08
C ASP A 255 -18.44 -8.44 38.80
N ALA A 256 -18.56 -7.40 37.97
CA ALA A 256 -17.48 -6.55 37.50
C ALA A 256 -17.77 -5.08 37.82
N ASP A 257 -16.70 -4.30 38.02
CA ASP A 257 -16.82 -2.86 38.23
C ASP A 257 -17.41 -2.18 36.99
N GLU A 258 -18.29 -1.19 37.19
CA GLU A 258 -18.98 -0.48 36.11
C GLU A 258 -18.00 0.28 35.21
N ALA A 259 -16.94 0.88 35.77
CA ALA A 259 -15.93 1.58 34.98
C ALA A 259 -15.11 0.61 34.14
N LEU A 260 -14.69 -0.52 34.72
CA LEU A 260 -13.99 -1.57 33.96
C LEU A 260 -14.88 -2.15 32.86
N THR A 261 -16.17 -2.35 33.13
CA THR A 261 -17.13 -2.85 32.13
C THR A 261 -17.28 -1.86 30.97
N ARG A 262 -17.36 -0.54 31.24
CA ARG A 262 -17.37 0.49 30.19
C ARG A 262 -16.12 0.45 29.33
N GLU A 263 -14.92 0.35 29.93
CA GLU A 263 -13.66 0.27 29.20
C GLU A 263 -13.54 -1.02 28.37
N THR A 264 -13.93 -2.16 28.94
CA THR A 264 -13.98 -3.44 28.22
C THR A 264 -14.91 -3.35 27.00
N LEU A 265 -16.11 -2.80 27.16
CA LEU A 265 -17.05 -2.63 26.07
C LEU A 265 -16.58 -1.60 25.04
N ARG A 266 -15.90 -0.54 25.48
CA ARG A 266 -15.23 0.44 24.61
C ARG A 266 -14.12 -0.22 23.78
N HIS A 267 -13.33 -1.12 24.35
CA HIS A 267 -12.35 -1.93 23.61
C HIS A 267 -13.02 -2.86 22.59
N LEU A 268 -14.08 -3.56 22.97
CA LEU A 268 -14.83 -4.40 22.02
C LEU A 268 -15.45 -3.57 20.88
N LEU A 269 -15.87 -2.33 21.17
CA LEU A 269 -16.39 -1.38 20.19
C LEU A 269 -15.29 -0.85 19.26
N PHE A 270 -14.09 -0.59 19.78
CA PHE A 270 -12.92 -0.18 18.99
C PHE A 270 -12.59 -1.21 17.91
N TYR A 271 -12.59 -2.50 18.26
CA TYR A 271 -12.38 -3.60 17.32
C TYR A 271 -13.64 -3.96 16.49
N GLN A 272 -14.74 -3.22 16.66
CA GLN A 272 -16.01 -3.43 15.96
C GLN A 272 -16.58 -4.85 16.11
N VAL A 273 -16.34 -5.46 17.27
CA VAL A 273 -16.88 -6.77 17.63
C VAL A 273 -18.27 -6.63 18.24
N VAL A 274 -18.55 -5.47 18.82
CA VAL A 274 -19.87 -5.07 19.33
C VAL A 274 -20.26 -3.72 18.74
N MET A 275 -21.56 -3.47 18.65
CA MET A 275 -22.13 -2.16 18.38
C MET A 275 -22.91 -1.65 19.60
N MET A 276 -22.94 -0.34 19.80
CA MET A 276 -23.70 0.28 20.90
C MET A 276 -25.00 0.89 20.39
N VAL A 277 -26.10 0.60 21.09
CA VAL A 277 -27.41 1.21 20.82
C VAL A 277 -27.88 1.96 22.06
N SER A 278 -28.37 3.19 21.86
CA SER A 278 -29.02 3.94 22.93
C SER A 278 -30.44 3.44 23.15
N THR A 279 -30.80 3.21 24.42
CA THR A 279 -32.15 2.87 24.84
C THR A 279 -33.06 4.09 24.99
N ILE A 280 -32.51 5.30 24.89
CA ILE A 280 -33.26 6.55 24.97
C ILE A 280 -33.65 6.99 23.56
N PRO A 281 -34.95 7.10 23.22
CA PRO A 281 -35.36 7.71 21.97
C PRO A 281 -34.96 9.20 21.98
N LEU A 282 -34.25 9.62 20.94
CA LEU A 282 -33.93 11.03 20.66
C LEU A 282 -35.20 11.85 20.43
#